data_AF-A0A960MS98-F1
#
_entry.id   AF-A0A960MS98-F1
#
_cell.length_a   1.000
_cell.length_b   1.000
_cell.length_c   1.000
_cell.angle_alpha   90.00
_cell.angle_beta   90.00
_cell.angle_gamma   90.00
#
_symmetry.space_group_name_H-M   'P 1'
#
loop_
_entity.id
_entity.type
_entity.pdbx_description
1 polymer ?
#
loop_
_entity_poly.entity_id
_entity_poly.type
_entity_poly.pdbx_seq_one_letter_code
_entity_poly.pdbx_strand_id
1 'polypeptide(L)'
;MKPSTIVAIVFLTALGAGRAEESRDRFLLLDRRIIETTENATLSVGTVQKHPANPLFGEDRPWEKRFDNLYGNVVYDSESNRYRCWYSPFIVDHSARGMTLEERQQPYRPPKGREMSLCYAESEDGIHWEKPDLGLIEYEGGKQNNLVWRSIHGAGVFRDPHETDPRRAYKTIFQGLSVSASPDG
;
A
#
# COMPACT_ATOMS: atom_id res chain seq x y z
N MET A 1 8.59 -8.57 -26.11
CA MET A 1 9.53 -7.97 -25.14
C MET A 1 8.71 -7.16 -24.15
N LYS A 2 8.79 -7.45 -22.85
CA LYS A 2 8.11 -6.66 -21.81
C LYS A 2 8.92 -5.39 -21.53
N PRO A 3 8.32 -4.20 -21.37
CA PRO A 3 9.07 -2.98 -21.07
C PRO A 3 9.47 -2.98 -19.59
N SER A 4 10.76 -2.77 -19.33
CA SER A 4 11.30 -2.55 -17.99
C SER A 4 11.07 -1.10 -17.57
N THR A 5 10.43 -0.88 -16.42
CA THR A 5 10.24 0.45 -15.83
C THR A 5 11.56 0.93 -15.22
N ILE A 6 12.06 2.07 -15.70
CA ILE A 6 13.24 2.77 -15.13
C ILE A 6 12.75 3.93 -14.27
N VAL A 7 13.31 4.06 -13.07
CA VAL A 7 13.10 5.21 -12.18
C VAL A 7 14.07 6.33 -12.60
N ALA A 8 13.54 7.53 -12.86
CA ALA A 8 14.35 8.71 -13.20
C ALA A 8 14.56 9.60 -11.96
N ILE A 9 15.82 9.97 -11.71
CA ILE A 9 16.21 10.98 -10.71
C ILE A 9 16.42 12.29 -11.44
N VAL A 10 15.78 13.37 -10.97
CA VAL A 10 15.90 14.71 -11.54
C VAL A 10 16.96 15.49 -10.75
N PHE A 11 17.96 16.04 -11.45
CA PHE A 11 18.87 17.05 -10.91
C PHE A 11 18.54 18.40 -11.56
N LEU A 12 18.33 19.44 -10.74
CA LEU A 12 18.27 20.83 -11.19
C LEU A 12 19.61 21.50 -10.90
N THR A 13 20.24 22.07 -11.94
CA THR A 13 21.31 23.05 -11.81
C THR A 13 20.95 24.28 -12.63
N ALA A 14 20.76 25.42 -11.98
CA ALA A 14 20.51 26.68 -12.65
C ALA A 14 21.82 27.48 -12.80
N LEU A 15 22.17 27.83 -14.04
CA LEU A 15 23.21 28.82 -14.36
C LEU A 15 22.69 29.75 -15.46
N GLY A 16 22.61 31.05 -15.18
CA GLY A 16 22.38 32.06 -16.23
C GLY A 16 21.76 33.36 -15.73
N ALA A 17 22.49 34.47 -15.88
CA ALA A 17 22.08 35.81 -15.55
C ALA A 17 21.29 36.48 -16.70
N GLY A 18 20.09 37.00 -16.41
CA GLY A 18 19.34 37.84 -17.34
C GLY A 18 17.91 38.12 -16.89
N ARG A 19 17.62 39.41 -16.60
CA ARG A 19 16.33 40.04 -16.20
C ARG A 19 15.65 39.40 -14.98
N ALA A 20 15.14 40.20 -14.06
CA ALA A 20 14.35 39.68 -12.94
C ALA A 20 13.03 39.11 -13.46
N GLU A 21 13.06 37.88 -13.97
CA GLU A 21 11.88 37.04 -14.10
C GLU A 21 11.28 36.89 -12.71
N GLU A 22 9.95 37.02 -12.60
CA GLU A 22 9.24 36.62 -11.38
C GLU A 22 9.74 35.22 -10.99
N SER A 23 10.38 35.14 -9.83
CA SER A 23 10.86 33.88 -9.26
C SER A 23 9.69 32.89 -9.23
N ARG A 24 9.73 31.89 -10.12
CA ARG A 24 8.79 30.78 -10.09
C ARG A 24 9.29 29.79 -9.06
N ASP A 25 8.67 29.80 -7.90
CA ASP A 25 9.05 28.90 -6.78
C ASP A 25 8.16 27.66 -6.73
N ARG A 26 7.17 27.57 -7.61
CA ARG A 26 6.17 26.50 -7.67
C ARG A 26 6.06 25.97 -9.08
N PHE A 27 6.28 24.66 -9.19
CA PHE A 27 6.29 23.93 -10.45
C PHE A 27 5.31 22.77 -10.39
N LEU A 28 4.64 22.49 -11.49
CA LEU A 28 3.80 21.30 -11.63
C LEU A 28 4.68 20.12 -12.04
N LEU A 29 4.68 19.04 -11.24
CA LEU A 29 5.58 17.88 -11.36
C LEU A 29 5.59 17.22 -12.76
N LEU A 30 4.52 17.36 -13.54
CA LEU A 30 4.36 16.78 -14.89
C LEU A 30 4.21 17.84 -15.98
N ASP A 31 4.75 19.03 -15.78
CA ASP A 31 4.77 20.08 -16.79
C ASP A 31 5.98 19.91 -17.72
N ARG A 32 5.76 19.67 -19.01
CA ARG A 32 6.88 19.53 -19.96
C ARG A 32 7.65 20.84 -20.16
N ARG A 33 7.07 21.99 -19.82
CA ARG A 33 7.70 23.32 -19.99
C ARG A 33 8.84 23.58 -19.01
N ILE A 34 8.95 22.80 -17.94
CA ILE A 34 10.00 22.91 -16.92
C ILE A 34 11.08 21.82 -17.08
N ILE A 35 10.95 20.99 -18.11
CA ILE A 35 11.89 19.92 -18.44
C ILE A 35 12.74 20.41 -19.61
N GLU A 36 14.03 20.63 -19.38
CA GLU A 36 14.96 21.15 -20.40
C GLU A 36 15.20 20.12 -21.51
N THR A 37 15.45 18.86 -21.14
CA THR A 37 15.70 17.77 -22.09
C THR A 37 15.00 16.49 -21.65
N THR A 38 14.69 15.64 -22.62
CA THR A 38 14.17 14.29 -22.38
C THR A 38 14.88 13.34 -23.32
N GLU A 39 15.55 12.33 -22.78
CA GLU A 39 16.22 11.29 -23.55
C GLU A 39 15.53 9.95 -23.30
N ASN A 40 15.18 9.23 -24.37
CA ASN A 40 14.53 7.91 -24.31
C ASN A 40 13.27 7.83 -23.41
N ALA A 41 12.58 8.95 -23.19
CA ALA A 41 11.35 9.03 -22.43
C ALA A 41 10.33 9.96 -23.11
N THR A 42 9.05 9.79 -22.82
CA THR A 42 7.98 10.67 -23.30
C THR A 42 6.90 10.76 -22.24
N LEU A 43 6.47 11.98 -21.92
CA LEU A 43 5.28 12.18 -21.10
C LEU A 43 4.05 11.91 -21.96
N SER A 44 3.35 10.81 -21.68
CA SER A 44 2.11 10.43 -22.36
C SER A 44 0.97 10.30 -21.34
N VAL A 45 -0.21 10.77 -21.72
CA VAL A 45 -1.44 10.43 -20.99
C VAL A 45 -1.84 9.02 -21.42
N GLY A 46 -1.62 8.04 -20.55
CA GLY A 46 -2.10 6.67 -20.76
C GLY A 46 -3.56 6.51 -20.36
N THR A 47 -4.30 5.64 -21.05
CA THR A 47 -5.58 5.14 -20.56
C THR A 47 -5.33 3.91 -19.70
N VAL A 48 -5.71 3.99 -18.42
CA VAL A 48 -5.64 2.83 -17.51
C VAL A 48 -6.76 1.86 -17.87
N GLN A 49 -6.40 0.65 -18.26
CA GLN A 49 -7.36 -0.45 -18.42
C GLN A 49 -7.40 -1.26 -17.12
N LYS A 50 -8.60 -1.40 -16.53
CA LYS A 50 -8.79 -2.24 -15.35
C LYS A 50 -8.64 -3.70 -15.75
N HIS A 51 -8.01 -4.49 -14.88
CA HIS A 51 -7.98 -5.94 -15.05
C HIS A 51 -9.43 -6.50 -15.07
N PRO A 52 -9.75 -7.52 -15.89
CA PRO A 52 -11.10 -8.10 -15.93
C PRO A 52 -11.60 -8.61 -14.58
N ALA A 53 -10.69 -9.05 -13.70
CA ALA A 53 -11.01 -9.51 -12.35
C ALA A 53 -11.14 -8.38 -11.30
N ASN A 54 -11.17 -7.11 -11.69
CA ASN A 54 -11.28 -6.01 -10.73
C ASN A 54 -12.60 -6.06 -9.92
N PRO A 55 -12.57 -5.96 -8.57
CA PRO A 55 -11.40 -5.69 -7.73
C PRO A 55 -10.52 -6.92 -7.47
N LEU A 56 -9.19 -6.73 -7.48
CA LEU A 56 -8.20 -7.80 -7.27
C LEU A 56 -7.96 -8.16 -5.80
N PHE A 57 -8.42 -7.30 -4.89
CA PHE A 57 -8.30 -7.49 -3.44
C PHE A 57 -9.56 -6.90 -2.80
N GLY A 58 -10.31 -7.71 -2.05
CA GLY A 58 -11.61 -7.33 -1.49
C GLY A 58 -11.82 -7.78 -0.05
N GLU A 59 -12.97 -7.42 0.52
CA GLU A 59 -13.43 -7.73 1.89
C GLU A 59 -14.11 -9.12 1.93
N ASP A 60 -13.36 -10.18 1.64
CA ASP A 60 -13.89 -11.54 1.56
C ASP A 60 -13.86 -12.28 2.91
N ARG A 61 -13.14 -11.78 3.92
CA ARG A 61 -13.04 -12.37 5.25
C ARG A 61 -13.91 -11.70 6.33
N PRO A 62 -14.33 -12.42 7.39
CA PRO A 62 -15.22 -11.87 8.43
C PRO A 62 -14.65 -10.70 9.23
N TRP A 63 -13.33 -10.64 9.39
CA TRP A 63 -12.63 -9.55 10.08
C TRP A 63 -12.42 -8.32 9.21
N GLU A 64 -12.67 -8.40 7.90
CA GLU A 64 -12.51 -7.27 6.98
C GLU A 64 -13.80 -6.47 6.93
N LYS A 65 -14.10 -5.76 8.02
CA LYS A 65 -15.37 -5.00 8.09
C LYS A 65 -15.40 -3.92 7.03
N ARG A 66 -14.29 -3.21 6.84
CA ARG A 66 -14.21 -2.08 5.91
C ARG A 66 -12.79 -1.77 5.44
N PHE A 67 -12.62 -1.56 4.14
CA PHE A 67 -11.46 -0.97 3.52
C PHE A 67 -11.78 0.49 3.16
N ASP A 68 -11.27 1.45 3.93
CA ASP A 68 -11.27 2.86 3.51
C ASP A 68 -9.96 3.15 2.76
N ASN A 69 -8.84 3.04 3.50
CA ASN A 69 -7.49 3.13 2.99
C ASN A 69 -6.81 1.80 3.29
N LEU A 70 -6.67 0.94 2.28
CA LEU A 70 -6.16 -0.43 2.48
C LEU A 70 -4.75 -0.46 3.11
N TYR A 71 -3.94 0.59 2.92
CA TYR A 71 -2.53 0.67 3.36
C TYR A 71 -1.77 -0.65 3.09
N GLY A 72 -1.90 -1.16 1.86
CA GLY A 72 -1.24 -2.39 1.43
C GLY A 72 0.25 -2.15 1.18
N ASN A 73 1.10 -2.95 1.81
CA ASN A 73 2.53 -3.02 1.58
C ASN A 73 2.81 -4.34 0.88
N VAL A 74 3.16 -4.29 -0.41
CA VAL A 74 3.43 -5.49 -1.22
C VAL A 74 4.92 -5.60 -1.51
N VAL A 75 5.49 -6.76 -1.18
CA VAL A 75 6.89 -7.10 -1.47
C VAL A 75 6.93 -8.42 -2.20
N TYR A 76 7.76 -8.52 -3.25
CA TYR A 76 8.11 -9.80 -3.84
C TYR A 76 9.25 -10.43 -3.04
N ASP A 77 9.00 -11.59 -2.45
CA ASP A 77 9.99 -12.39 -1.75
C ASP A 77 10.58 -13.42 -2.74
N SER A 78 11.81 -13.20 -3.16
CA SER A 78 12.52 -14.07 -4.09
C SER A 78 12.89 -15.43 -3.50
N GLU A 79 12.95 -15.56 -2.17
CA GLU A 79 13.31 -16.83 -1.52
C GLU A 79 12.13 -17.81 -1.55
N SER A 80 10.91 -17.32 -1.32
CA SER A 80 9.69 -18.11 -1.42
C SER A 80 9.03 -18.07 -2.80
N ASN A 81 9.48 -17.19 -3.70
CA ASN A 81 8.87 -16.95 -5.01
C ASN A 81 7.37 -16.58 -4.87
N ARG A 82 7.08 -15.70 -3.90
CA ARG A 82 5.75 -15.22 -3.56
C ARG A 82 5.74 -13.70 -3.42
N TYR A 83 4.62 -13.10 -3.78
CA TYR A 83 4.25 -11.79 -3.30
C TYR A 83 3.69 -11.93 -1.88
N ARG A 84 4.16 -11.06 -0.99
CA ARG A 84 3.66 -10.90 0.38
C ARG A 84 3.00 -9.55 0.51
N CYS A 85 1.88 -9.48 1.20
CA CYS A 85 1.10 -8.27 1.39
C CYS A 85 0.72 -8.10 2.86
N TRP A 86 1.12 -6.98 3.44
CA TRP A 86 0.61 -6.52 4.72
C TRP A 86 -0.38 -5.39 4.48
N TYR A 87 -1.63 -5.61 4.86
CA TYR A 87 -2.72 -4.68 4.60
C TYR A 87 -3.47 -4.35 5.88
N SER A 88 -4.10 -3.18 5.93
CA SER A 88 -4.73 -2.64 7.13
C SER A 88 -6.23 -2.42 6.93
N PRO A 89 -7.10 -3.41 7.22
CA PRO A 89 -8.53 -3.19 7.29
C PRO A 89 -8.95 -2.59 8.63
N PHE A 90 -10.17 -2.05 8.66
CA PHE A 90 -10.90 -1.92 9.91
C PHE A 90 -11.51 -3.27 10.29
N ILE A 91 -11.19 -3.73 11.51
CA ILE A 91 -11.68 -4.98 12.09
C ILE A 91 -12.89 -4.78 13.00
N VAL A 92 -13.10 -3.55 13.47
CA VAL A 92 -14.31 -3.10 14.18
C VAL A 92 -14.85 -1.87 13.46
N ASP A 93 -15.92 -2.07 12.70
CA ASP A 93 -16.62 -1.02 11.95
C ASP A 93 -18.02 -1.48 11.49
N HIS A 94 -18.80 -0.56 10.93
CA HIS A 94 -19.94 -0.90 10.08
C HIS A 94 -19.43 -1.54 8.77
N SER A 95 -19.87 -2.76 8.51
CA SER A 95 -19.51 -3.45 7.28
C SER A 95 -20.37 -3.00 6.10
N ALA A 96 -19.73 -2.80 4.96
CA ALA A 96 -20.41 -2.57 3.68
C ALA A 96 -20.66 -3.88 2.90
N ARG A 97 -20.26 -5.02 3.46
CA ARG A 97 -20.40 -6.33 2.83
C ARG A 97 -21.88 -6.67 2.63
N GLY A 98 -22.24 -7.04 1.41
CA GLY A 98 -23.62 -7.36 1.03
C GLY A 98 -24.49 -6.14 0.70
N MET A 99 -24.02 -4.90 0.90
CA MET A 99 -24.75 -3.70 0.51
C MET A 99 -24.59 -3.42 -1.00
N THR A 100 -25.67 -3.00 -1.63
CA THR A 100 -25.71 -2.42 -2.97
C THR A 100 -25.00 -1.06 -3.03
N LEU A 101 -24.72 -0.57 -4.25
CA LEU A 101 -24.12 0.76 -4.42
C LEU A 101 -25.04 1.87 -3.92
N GLU A 102 -26.35 1.74 -4.07
CA GLU A 102 -27.32 2.74 -3.61
C GLU A 102 -27.36 2.81 -2.08
N GLU A 103 -27.39 1.67 -1.40
CA GLU A 103 -27.35 1.62 0.07
C GLU A 103 -26.07 2.24 0.64
N ARG A 104 -24.97 2.22 -0.12
CA ARG A 104 -23.68 2.83 0.26
C ARG A 104 -23.63 4.35 0.07
N GLN A 105 -24.60 4.98 -0.59
CA GLN A 105 -24.63 6.43 -0.81
C GLN A 105 -25.12 7.23 0.42
N GLN A 106 -25.35 6.57 1.55
CA GLN A 106 -25.76 7.23 2.79
C GLN A 106 -24.56 7.86 3.52
N PRO A 107 -24.75 8.98 4.26
CA PRO A 107 -23.70 9.59 5.06
C PRO A 107 -23.10 8.61 6.06
N TYR A 108 -21.80 8.37 5.93
CA TYR A 108 -21.08 7.49 6.83
C TYR A 108 -20.80 8.16 8.19
N ARG A 109 -21.04 7.40 9.26
CA ARG A 109 -20.71 7.76 10.65
C ARG A 109 -20.00 6.57 11.29
N PRO A 110 -18.69 6.67 11.61
CA PRO A 110 -17.97 5.55 12.20
C PRO A 110 -18.51 5.24 13.61
N PRO A 111 -18.54 3.97 14.02
CA PRO A 111 -18.91 3.60 15.38
C PRO A 111 -17.85 4.08 16.39
N LYS A 112 -18.26 4.26 17.65
CA LYS A 112 -17.30 4.45 18.75
C LYS A 112 -16.45 3.19 18.89
N GLY A 113 -15.14 3.36 19.14
CA GLY A 113 -14.23 2.23 19.31
C GLY A 113 -13.84 1.54 18.00
N ARG A 114 -13.97 2.24 16.86
CA ARG A 114 -13.44 1.80 15.56
C ARG A 114 -11.99 1.34 15.70
N GLU A 115 -11.66 0.21 15.09
CA GLU A 115 -10.35 -0.43 15.27
C GLU A 115 -9.78 -0.93 13.94
N MET A 116 -8.49 -0.68 13.71
CA MET A 116 -7.72 -1.27 12.61
C MET A 116 -6.80 -2.38 13.10
N SER A 117 -6.41 -3.24 12.18
CA SER A 117 -5.37 -4.25 12.39
C SER A 117 -4.48 -4.32 11.17
N LEU A 118 -3.22 -4.73 11.36
CA LEU A 118 -2.37 -5.25 10.29
C LEU A 118 -2.73 -6.72 10.05
N CYS A 119 -2.96 -7.07 8.79
CA CYS A 119 -3.29 -8.41 8.31
C CYS A 119 -2.31 -8.83 7.22
N TYR A 120 -2.19 -10.13 6.97
CA TYR A 120 -1.25 -10.70 6.00
C TYR A 120 -1.96 -11.45 4.86
N ALA A 121 -1.46 -11.29 3.65
CA ALA A 121 -1.88 -12.07 2.49
C ALA A 121 -0.66 -12.43 1.62
N GLU A 122 -0.78 -13.49 0.84
CA GLU A 122 0.26 -13.91 -0.11
C GLU A 122 -0.32 -14.22 -1.48
N SER A 123 0.52 -14.17 -2.51
CA SER A 123 0.11 -14.40 -3.89
C SER A 123 1.25 -14.96 -4.71
N GLU A 124 0.95 -15.85 -5.65
CA GLU A 124 1.95 -16.34 -6.62
C GLU A 124 2.13 -15.36 -7.79
N ASP A 125 1.09 -14.62 -8.15
CA ASP A 125 1.01 -13.83 -9.38
C ASP A 125 0.76 -12.33 -9.17
N GLY A 126 0.56 -11.91 -7.92
CA GLY A 126 0.23 -10.53 -7.53
C GLY A 126 -1.21 -10.12 -7.88
N ILE A 127 -2.03 -11.05 -8.35
CA ILE A 127 -3.41 -10.83 -8.81
C ILE A 127 -4.40 -11.57 -7.91
N HIS A 128 -4.13 -12.84 -7.60
CA HIS A 128 -4.95 -13.68 -6.73
C HIS A 128 -4.28 -13.81 -5.37
N TRP A 129 -5.01 -13.46 -4.31
CA TRP A 129 -4.45 -13.36 -2.97
C TRP A 129 -5.05 -14.41 -2.03
N GLU A 130 -4.17 -15.18 -1.40
CA GLU A 130 -4.48 -16.08 -0.31
C GLU A 130 -4.33 -15.33 1.02
N LYS A 131 -5.31 -15.52 1.91
CA LYS A 131 -5.36 -14.92 3.25
C LYS A 131 -5.34 -16.05 4.27
N PRO A 132 -4.14 -16.54 4.67
CA PRO A 132 -4.01 -17.75 5.46
C PRO A 132 -4.44 -17.55 6.91
N ASP A 133 -4.96 -18.61 7.54
CA ASP A 133 -5.23 -18.59 8.98
C ASP A 133 -3.89 -18.70 9.74
N LEU A 134 -3.43 -17.57 10.29
CA LEU A 134 -2.15 -17.47 11.00
C LEU A 134 -2.25 -17.92 12.46
N GLY A 135 -3.43 -17.84 13.09
CA GLY A 135 -3.58 -18.30 14.48
C GLY A 135 -2.95 -17.39 15.54
N LEU A 136 -2.50 -16.18 15.18
CA LEU A 136 -1.69 -15.32 16.05
C LEU A 136 -2.55 -14.49 17.01
N ILE A 137 -3.53 -13.78 16.46
CA ILE A 137 -4.31 -12.76 17.18
C ILE A 137 -5.76 -13.23 17.38
N GLU A 138 -6.30 -12.98 18.57
CA GLU A 138 -7.71 -13.25 18.88
C GLU A 138 -8.65 -12.19 18.29
N TYR A 139 -9.69 -12.66 17.62
CA TYR A 139 -10.76 -11.88 17.02
C TYR A 139 -12.10 -12.61 17.17
N GLU A 140 -13.10 -11.92 17.74
CA GLU A 140 -14.47 -12.46 17.94
C GLU A 140 -14.52 -13.89 18.55
N GLY A 141 -13.62 -14.17 19.51
CA GLY A 141 -13.58 -15.46 20.23
C GLY A 141 -12.82 -16.59 19.53
N GLY A 142 -12.13 -16.30 18.41
CA GLY A 142 -11.32 -17.27 17.68
C GLY A 142 -9.97 -16.69 17.21
N LYS A 143 -9.12 -17.56 16.66
CA LYS A 143 -7.82 -17.18 16.05
C LYS A 143 -7.70 -17.59 14.59
N GLN A 144 -8.77 -18.10 13.99
CA GLN A 144 -8.84 -18.50 12.58
C GLN A 144 -8.95 -17.23 11.72
N ASN A 145 -7.83 -16.52 11.61
CA ASN A 145 -7.69 -15.27 10.89
C ASN A 145 -6.23 -15.01 10.52
N ASN A 146 -5.99 -13.97 9.72
CA ASN A 146 -4.66 -13.55 9.26
C ASN A 146 -4.16 -12.26 9.92
N LEU A 147 -4.63 -11.92 11.13
CA LEU A 147 -4.21 -10.71 11.83
C LEU A 147 -2.79 -10.92 12.39
N VAL A 148 -1.91 -9.96 12.13
CA VAL A 148 -0.52 -9.93 12.61
C VAL A 148 -0.40 -8.99 13.81
N TRP A 149 -1.07 -7.84 13.77
CA TRP A 149 -1.00 -6.85 14.83
C TRP A 149 -2.28 -6.02 14.92
N ARG A 150 -2.96 -6.14 16.07
CA ARG A 150 -4.20 -5.44 16.38
C ARG A 150 -3.98 -4.00 16.89
N SER A 151 -4.95 -3.11 16.67
CA SER A 151 -4.92 -1.69 17.09
C SER A 151 -3.81 -0.83 16.46
N ILE A 152 -3.31 -1.20 15.29
CA ILE A 152 -2.31 -0.43 14.52
C ILE A 152 -2.96 0.22 13.29
N HIS A 153 -2.58 1.46 12.97
CA HIS A 153 -3.13 2.24 11.86
C HIS A 153 -2.01 2.69 10.92
N GLY A 154 -2.18 2.43 9.61
CA GLY A 154 -1.30 2.95 8.56
C GLY A 154 0.15 2.49 8.68
N ALA A 155 0.36 1.23 9.05
CA ALA A 155 1.69 0.65 9.16
C ALA A 155 2.36 0.53 7.78
N GLY A 156 3.60 1.00 7.68
CA GLY A 156 4.49 0.78 6.54
C GLY A 156 5.42 -0.39 6.84
N VAL A 157 5.15 -1.55 6.25
CA VAL A 157 5.97 -2.76 6.40
C VAL A 157 6.93 -2.89 5.23
N PHE A 158 8.20 -3.10 5.50
CA PHE A 158 9.22 -3.32 4.47
C PHE A 158 10.25 -4.35 4.94
N ARG A 159 10.92 -4.99 3.98
CA ARG A 159 12.07 -5.85 4.25
C ARG A 159 13.35 -5.01 4.21
N ASP A 160 14.17 -5.08 5.25
CA ASP A 160 15.48 -4.44 5.30
C ASP A 160 16.54 -5.34 4.63
N PRO A 161 17.10 -4.95 3.47
CA PRO A 161 18.10 -5.75 2.78
C PRO A 161 19.46 -5.79 3.50
N HIS A 162 19.67 -4.95 4.51
CA HIS A 162 20.92 -4.89 5.28
C HIS A 162 20.82 -5.63 6.63
N GLU A 163 19.63 -6.11 6.99
CA GLU A 163 19.46 -6.87 8.23
C GLU A 163 20.11 -8.26 8.10
N THR A 164 20.92 -8.61 9.09
CA THR A 164 21.68 -9.88 9.10
C THR A 164 21.05 -10.94 9.98
N ASP A 165 20.24 -10.53 10.98
CA ASP A 165 19.39 -11.48 11.71
C ASP A 165 18.10 -11.69 10.91
N PRO A 166 17.87 -12.88 10.33
CA PRO A 166 16.66 -13.13 9.55
C PRO A 166 15.40 -12.92 10.39
N ARG A 167 15.48 -12.96 11.73
CA ARG A 167 14.35 -12.69 12.64
C ARG A 167 13.95 -11.23 12.75
N ARG A 168 14.67 -10.34 12.08
CA ARG A 168 14.44 -8.89 12.10
C ARG A 168 14.34 -8.31 10.70
N ALA A 169 14.31 -9.19 9.69
CA ALA A 169 14.38 -8.82 8.28
C ALA A 169 13.20 -7.93 7.87
N TYR A 170 12.04 -8.10 8.48
CA TYR A 170 10.89 -7.22 8.28
C TYR A 170 10.84 -6.16 9.37
N LYS A 171 10.62 -4.91 8.95
CA LYS A 171 10.53 -3.74 9.81
C LYS A 171 9.27 -2.96 9.50
N THR A 172 8.69 -2.36 10.54
CA THR A 172 7.45 -1.60 10.45
C THR A 172 7.66 -0.18 10.95
N ILE A 173 7.20 0.81 10.18
CA ILE A 173 7.09 2.21 10.59
C ILE A 173 5.61 2.53 10.81
N PHE A 174 5.26 3.04 11.98
CA PHE A 174 3.87 3.38 12.33
C PHE A 174 3.80 4.48 13.39
N GLN A 175 2.74 5.29 13.37
CA GLN A 175 2.38 6.31 14.37
C GLN A 175 3.58 7.02 15.05
N GLY A 176 4.35 7.80 14.28
CA GLY A 176 5.53 8.53 14.75
C GLY A 176 6.85 7.79 14.49
N LEU A 177 7.93 8.16 15.20
CA LEU A 177 9.25 7.50 15.13
C LEU A 177 9.27 6.22 15.96
N SER A 178 8.41 5.25 15.62
CA SER A 178 8.39 3.92 16.24
C SER A 178 8.73 2.85 15.22
N VAL A 179 9.56 1.87 15.62
CA VAL A 179 10.00 0.75 14.78
C VAL A 179 9.80 -0.57 15.52
N SER A 180 9.28 -1.58 14.82
CA SER A 180 9.22 -2.99 15.27
C SER A 180 9.81 -3.91 14.22
N ALA A 181 10.17 -5.16 14.58
CA ALA A 181 10.74 -6.14 13.67
C ALA A 181 10.18 -7.57 13.88
N SER A 182 10.10 -8.38 12.81
CA SER A 182 9.61 -9.76 12.82
C SER A 182 10.40 -10.70 11.88
N PRO A 183 10.54 -12.02 12.17
CA PRO A 183 11.10 -13.02 11.26
C PRO A 183 10.31 -13.26 9.98
N ASP A 184 8.99 -13.18 10.08
CA ASP A 184 8.02 -13.61 9.07
C ASP A 184 7.18 -12.45 8.51
N GLY A 185 7.33 -11.27 9.11
CA GLY A 185 6.69 -10.01 8.74
C GLY A 185 5.36 -9.76 9.42
#